data_AF-A0A1F7J9X8-F1
#
_entry.id   AF-A0A1F7J9X8-F1
#
_cell.length_a   1.000
_cell.length_b   1.000
_cell.length_c   1.000
_cell.angle_alpha   90.00
_cell.angle_beta   90.00
_cell.angle_gamma   90.00
#
_symmetry.space_group_name_H-M   'P 1'
#
loop_
_entity.id
_entity.type
_entity.pdbx_description
1 polymer ?
#
loop_
_entity_poly.entity_id
_entity_poly.type
_entity_poly.pdbx_seq_one_letter_code
_entity_poly.pdbx_strand_id
1 'polypeptide(L)'
;MAKNFRIGQSSLEVSQIIIEDHPEVIKLKLISHKVEENWRQVNHTSLLKSENILKGFNHDKPTKEVFYNRNEFLDLNLKKLEKLSINEVWSLTSKVLCTGNIYKHIPMMNLHSENVDFGTIKKSLRYICGKKSGYLLDSGRFLHYYGNFLLTHNEWIKFMAEFLMPCIIVSPRYIGHRLNDGYCTLRLTTEKLYKPKLPEVICQI
;
A
#
# COMPACT_ATOMS: atom_id res chain seq x y z
N MET A 1 10.54 -18.94 -15.83
CA MET A 1 10.48 -17.62 -16.50
C MET A 1 9.84 -16.66 -15.52
N ALA A 2 10.47 -15.52 -15.22
CA ALA A 2 9.83 -14.48 -14.41
C ALA A 2 8.51 -14.09 -15.08
N LYS A 3 7.39 -14.04 -14.34
CA LYS A 3 6.12 -13.63 -14.92
C LYS A 3 6.24 -12.18 -15.37
N ASN A 4 6.11 -11.95 -16.68
CA ASN A 4 6.08 -10.59 -17.21
C ASN A 4 4.77 -9.92 -16.77
N PHE A 5 4.91 -8.74 -16.17
CA PHE A 5 3.80 -7.90 -15.75
C PHE A 5 2.96 -7.44 -16.94
N ARG A 6 1.65 -7.29 -16.71
CA ARG A 6 0.68 -6.87 -17.73
C ARG A 6 -0.19 -5.74 -17.17
N ILE A 7 -0.47 -4.75 -18.02
CA ILE A 7 -1.47 -3.72 -17.71
C ILE A 7 -2.82 -4.40 -17.41
N GLY A 8 -3.53 -3.89 -16.41
CA GLY A 8 -4.82 -4.43 -15.96
C GLY A 8 -4.71 -5.54 -14.91
N GLN A 9 -3.51 -6.01 -14.55
CA GLN A 9 -3.36 -6.94 -13.42
C GLN A 9 -3.77 -6.28 -12.11
N SER A 10 -4.51 -7.01 -11.29
CA SER A 10 -4.91 -6.56 -9.96
C SER A 10 -3.73 -6.46 -9.00
N SER A 11 -3.91 -5.67 -7.95
CA SER A 11 -2.96 -5.60 -6.82
C SER A 11 -2.64 -6.94 -6.15
N LEU A 12 -3.59 -7.89 -6.13
CA LEU A 12 -3.30 -9.25 -5.63
C LEU A 12 -2.32 -9.96 -6.56
N GLU A 13 -2.56 -9.95 -7.88
CA GLU A 13 -1.67 -10.58 -8.86
C GLU A 13 -0.28 -9.95 -8.84
N VAL A 14 -0.17 -8.62 -8.75
CA VAL A 14 1.12 -7.93 -8.59
C VAL A 14 1.85 -8.39 -7.34
N SER A 15 1.13 -8.45 -6.22
CA SER A 15 1.70 -8.91 -4.96
C SER A 15 2.20 -10.35 -5.07
N GLN A 16 1.43 -11.22 -5.73
CA GLN A 16 1.82 -12.61 -5.98
C GLN A 16 3.08 -12.71 -6.84
N ILE A 17 3.23 -11.90 -7.89
CA ILE A 17 4.46 -11.89 -8.69
C ILE A 17 5.66 -11.44 -7.86
N ILE A 18 5.50 -10.41 -7.01
CA ILE A 18 6.57 -9.98 -6.08
C ILE A 18 6.95 -11.14 -5.13
N ILE A 19 5.97 -11.88 -4.59
CA ILE A 19 6.23 -13.04 -3.74
C ILE A 19 6.85 -14.22 -4.52
N GLU A 20 6.54 -14.36 -5.81
CA GLU A 20 7.19 -15.34 -6.69
C GLU A 20 8.66 -15.02 -6.91
N ASP A 21 8.99 -13.74 -7.16
CA ASP A 21 10.35 -13.25 -7.39
C ASP A 21 11.22 -13.23 -6.11
N HIS A 22 10.58 -13.30 -4.94
CA HIS A 22 11.24 -13.32 -3.63
C HIS A 22 10.96 -14.63 -2.86
N PRO A 23 11.58 -15.77 -3.25
CA PRO A 23 11.38 -17.06 -2.62
C PRO A 23 11.80 -17.10 -1.14
N GLU A 24 12.60 -16.13 -0.69
CA GLU A 24 12.94 -15.97 0.72
C GLU A 24 11.74 -15.58 1.59
N VAL A 25 10.64 -15.06 1.04
CA VAL A 25 9.43 -14.72 1.81
C VAL A 25 8.66 -15.98 2.17
N ILE A 26 8.45 -16.23 3.45
CA ILE A 26 7.78 -17.43 3.96
C ILE A 26 6.38 -17.16 4.53
N LYS A 27 6.12 -15.93 4.99
CA LYS A 27 4.84 -15.55 5.60
C LYS A 27 4.55 -14.07 5.39
N LEU A 28 3.29 -13.74 5.18
CA LEU A 28 2.80 -12.38 5.02
C LEU A 28 1.42 -12.21 5.66
N LYS A 29 0.99 -10.95 5.76
CA LYS A 29 -0.23 -10.57 6.47
C LYS A 29 -1.17 -9.75 5.58
N LEU A 30 -2.42 -10.19 5.55
CA LEU A 30 -3.55 -9.38 5.10
C LEU A 30 -4.27 -8.79 6.32
N ILE A 31 -4.77 -7.57 6.17
CA ILE A 31 -5.61 -6.92 7.16
C ILE A 31 -6.92 -6.49 6.53
N SER A 32 -8.01 -6.55 7.28
CA SER A 32 -9.21 -5.80 6.95
C SER A 32 -9.25 -4.51 7.74
N HIS A 33 -9.72 -3.44 7.12
CA HIS A 33 -9.92 -2.17 7.81
C HIS A 33 -11.10 -1.42 7.21
N LYS A 34 -11.65 -0.50 8.02
CA LYS A 34 -12.72 0.37 7.58
C LYS A 34 -12.23 1.32 6.49
N VAL A 35 -13.11 1.61 5.55
CA VAL A 35 -12.93 2.64 4.52
C VAL A 35 -14.11 3.58 4.60
N GLU A 36 -13.79 4.85 4.82
CA GLU A 36 -14.74 5.93 4.98
C GLU A 36 -14.06 7.26 4.64
N GLU A 37 -14.77 8.36 4.83
CA GLU A 37 -14.16 9.68 4.74
C GLU A 37 -13.14 9.86 5.85
N ASN A 38 -11.90 10.15 5.47
CA ASN A 38 -10.85 10.36 6.46
C ASN A 38 -10.99 11.72 7.16
N TRP A 39 -10.29 11.90 8.28
CA TRP A 39 -10.31 13.13 9.07
C TRP A 39 -10.06 14.41 8.26
N ARG A 40 -9.21 14.41 7.22
CA ARG A 40 -8.98 15.60 6.37
C ARG A 40 -10.16 15.91 5.45
N GLN A 41 -10.96 14.90 5.10
CA GLN A 41 -12.14 15.08 4.26
C GLN A 41 -13.29 15.66 5.07
N VAL A 42 -13.51 15.13 6.27
CA VAL A 42 -14.54 15.65 7.19
C VAL A 42 -14.19 17.07 7.63
N ASN A 43 -12.94 17.31 8.01
CA ASN A 43 -12.45 18.61 8.47
C ASN A 43 -11.78 19.38 7.32
N HIS A 44 -12.59 19.97 6.44
CA HIS A 44 -12.12 20.57 5.18
C HIS A 44 -11.56 22.00 5.35
N THR A 45 -11.91 22.72 6.42
CA THR A 45 -11.38 24.06 6.72
C THR A 45 -10.32 24.03 7.83
N SER A 46 -9.46 25.05 7.90
CA SER A 46 -8.48 25.16 8.99
C SER A 46 -9.15 25.29 10.36
N LEU A 47 -10.29 25.98 10.44
CA LEU A 47 -11.08 26.10 11.67
C LEU A 47 -11.55 24.73 12.17
N LEU A 48 -12.22 23.95 11.32
CA LEU A 48 -12.73 22.62 11.69
C LEU A 48 -11.59 21.66 12.06
N LYS A 49 -10.44 21.75 11.37
CA LYS A 49 -9.23 20.98 11.70
C LYS A 49 -8.71 21.31 13.10
N SER A 50 -8.66 22.59 13.46
CA SER A 50 -8.24 23.02 14.79
C SER A 50 -9.22 22.56 15.87
N GLU A 51 -10.53 22.73 15.64
CA GLU A 51 -11.57 22.31 16.58
C GLU A 51 -11.58 20.78 16.81
N ASN A 52 -11.24 19.99 15.80
CA ASN A 52 -11.24 18.53 15.86
C ASN A 52 -9.82 17.93 15.88
N ILE A 53 -8.81 18.70 16.30
CA ILE A 53 -7.40 18.31 16.19
C ILE A 53 -7.09 17.00 16.92
N LEU A 54 -7.70 16.78 18.09
CA LEU A 54 -7.48 15.57 18.89
C LEU A 54 -7.93 14.30 18.16
N LYS A 55 -9.06 14.35 17.44
CA LYS A 55 -9.52 13.24 16.58
C LYS A 55 -8.54 12.96 15.44
N GLY A 56 -7.73 13.96 15.07
CA GLY A 56 -6.67 13.82 14.08
C GLY A 56 -5.55 12.88 14.50
N PHE A 57 -5.35 12.64 15.80
CA PHE A 57 -4.33 11.69 16.29
C PHE A 57 -4.82 10.24 16.36
N ASN A 58 -6.08 9.96 16.04
CA ASN A 58 -6.59 8.59 16.07
C ASN A 58 -5.93 7.73 14.99
N HIS A 59 -5.43 6.56 15.41
CA HIS A 59 -4.91 5.51 14.53
C HIS A 59 -5.90 4.35 14.53
N ASP A 60 -6.56 4.13 13.40
CA ASP A 60 -7.51 3.03 13.27
C ASP A 60 -6.76 1.69 13.33
N LYS A 61 -7.29 0.76 14.13
CA LYS A 61 -6.79 -0.60 14.19
C LYS A 61 -7.45 -1.45 13.10
N PRO A 62 -6.74 -2.45 12.55
CA PRO A 62 -7.36 -3.46 11.70
C PRO A 62 -8.58 -4.08 12.39
N THR A 63 -9.65 -4.32 11.63
CA THR A 63 -10.82 -5.06 12.13
C THR A 63 -10.57 -6.56 12.12
N LYS A 64 -9.67 -7.02 11.25
CA LYS A 64 -9.20 -8.41 11.19
C LYS A 64 -7.76 -8.46 10.70
N GLU A 65 -7.04 -9.47 11.14
CA GLU A 65 -5.71 -9.81 10.63
C GLU A 65 -5.68 -11.30 10.26
N VAL A 66 -5.13 -11.62 9.09
CA VAL A 66 -4.97 -12.99 8.62
C VAL A 66 -3.55 -13.16 8.10
N PHE A 67 -2.88 -14.20 8.56
CA PHE A 67 -1.55 -14.54 8.07
C PHE A 67 -1.65 -15.69 7.07
N TYR A 68 -0.89 -15.56 5.99
CA TYR A 68 -0.74 -16.58 4.97
C TYR A 68 0.71 -17.03 4.92
N ASN A 69 0.94 -18.33 4.84
CA ASN A 69 2.22 -18.81 4.36
C ASN A 69 2.37 -18.50 2.86
N ARG A 70 3.60 -18.59 2.35
CA ARG A 70 3.90 -18.26 0.95
C ARG A 70 2.98 -18.98 -0.04
N ASN A 71 2.84 -20.29 0.07
CA ASN A 71 2.09 -21.09 -0.91
C ASN A 71 0.59 -20.79 -0.84
N GLU A 72 0.03 -20.67 0.37
CA GLU A 72 -1.37 -20.26 0.56
C GLU A 72 -1.67 -18.91 -0.09
N PHE A 73 -0.73 -17.95 0.02
CA PHE A 73 -0.90 -16.64 -0.60
C PHE A 73 -0.80 -16.70 -2.13
N LEU A 74 0.12 -17.49 -2.68
CA LEU A 74 0.25 -17.67 -4.12
C LEU A 74 -0.96 -18.37 -4.75
N ASP A 75 -1.62 -19.25 -4.00
CA ASP A 75 -2.85 -19.96 -4.43
C ASP A 75 -4.15 -19.16 -4.16
N LEU A 76 -4.01 -17.99 -3.53
CA LEU A 76 -5.13 -17.11 -3.20
C LEU A 76 -5.71 -16.49 -4.48
N ASN A 77 -7.01 -16.27 -4.48
CA ASN A 77 -7.66 -15.41 -5.46
C ASN A 77 -8.71 -14.56 -4.76
N LEU A 78 -9.10 -13.44 -5.38
CA LEU A 78 -10.02 -12.48 -4.77
C LEU A 78 -11.39 -13.08 -4.40
N LYS A 79 -11.83 -14.15 -5.08
CA LYS A 79 -13.11 -14.83 -4.80
C LYS A 79 -13.03 -15.75 -3.57
N LYS A 80 -11.83 -16.21 -3.21
CA LYS A 80 -11.57 -17.03 -2.01
C LYS A 80 -11.42 -16.19 -0.74
N LEU A 81 -11.25 -14.87 -0.86
CA LEU A 81 -11.23 -13.99 0.30
C LEU A 81 -12.60 -13.96 0.97
N GLU A 82 -12.60 -13.97 2.29
CA GLU A 82 -13.81 -13.81 3.08
C GLU A 82 -14.50 -12.48 2.74
N LYS A 83 -15.83 -12.56 2.61
CA LYS A 83 -16.66 -11.39 2.40
C LYS A 83 -16.68 -10.55 3.68
N LEU A 84 -16.20 -9.31 3.56
CA LEU A 84 -16.13 -8.37 4.69
C LEU A 84 -17.46 -7.66 4.93
N SER A 85 -17.55 -6.98 6.08
CA SER A 85 -18.69 -6.13 6.40
C SER A 85 -18.77 -4.93 5.45
N ILE A 86 -19.89 -4.20 5.49
CA ILE A 86 -19.99 -2.93 4.78
C ILE A 86 -18.87 -1.97 5.22
N ASN A 87 -18.37 -1.19 4.27
CA ASN A 87 -17.28 -0.23 4.46
C ASN A 87 -15.95 -0.87 4.89
N GLU A 88 -15.67 -2.11 4.51
CA GLU A 88 -14.39 -2.77 4.79
C GLU A 88 -13.72 -3.29 3.52
N VAL A 89 -12.40 -3.32 3.55
CA VAL A 89 -11.58 -3.83 2.45
C VAL A 89 -10.44 -4.68 2.99
N TRP A 90 -10.00 -5.66 2.21
CA TRP A 90 -8.75 -6.38 2.43
C TRP A 90 -7.59 -5.57 1.86
N SER A 91 -6.50 -5.50 2.62
CA SER A 91 -5.26 -4.85 2.24
C SER A 91 -4.06 -5.74 2.58
N LEU A 92 -3.03 -5.69 1.75
CA LEU A 92 -1.74 -6.31 2.02
C LEU A 92 -0.89 -5.36 2.86
N THR A 93 -0.22 -5.90 3.89
CA THR A 93 0.80 -5.15 4.61
C THR A 93 2.18 -5.31 3.97
N SER A 94 3.01 -4.27 3.97
CA SER A 94 4.36 -4.36 3.40
C SER A 94 5.30 -5.29 4.14
N LYS A 95 5.06 -5.52 5.44
CA LYS A 95 5.95 -6.32 6.29
C LYS A 95 5.76 -7.81 6.02
N VAL A 96 6.85 -8.47 5.68
CA VAL A 96 6.89 -9.89 5.37
C VAL A 96 7.96 -10.58 6.22
N LEU A 97 7.71 -11.84 6.56
CA LEU A 97 8.67 -12.69 7.23
C LEU A 97 9.43 -13.48 6.16
N CYS A 98 10.76 -13.41 6.21
CA CYS A 98 11.66 -14.16 5.36
C CYS A 98 12.28 -15.36 6.08
N THR A 99 12.93 -16.24 5.32
CA THR A 99 13.81 -17.30 5.83
C THR A 99 14.83 -16.76 6.84
N GLY A 100 15.20 -17.59 7.82
CA GLY A 100 16.03 -17.15 8.95
C GLY A 100 15.29 -16.28 9.98
N ASN A 101 13.95 -16.21 9.90
CA ASN A 101 13.09 -15.46 10.82
C ASN A 101 13.37 -13.93 10.80
N ILE A 102 13.74 -13.41 9.63
CA ILE A 102 14.07 -11.99 9.42
C ILE A 102 12.87 -11.28 8.82
N TYR A 103 12.49 -10.13 9.39
CA TYR A 103 11.47 -9.27 8.80
C TYR A 103 12.07 -8.32 7.76
N LYS A 104 11.41 -8.23 6.61
CA LYS A 104 11.67 -7.22 5.57
C LYS A 104 10.37 -6.54 5.16
N HIS A 105 10.48 -5.53 4.31
CA HIS A 105 9.36 -4.79 3.75
C HIS A 105 9.39 -4.83 2.23
N ILE A 106 8.23 -5.07 1.63
CA ILE A 106 7.98 -4.73 0.23
C ILE A 106 7.77 -3.21 0.17
N PRO A 107 8.53 -2.45 -0.63
CA PRO A 107 8.29 -1.02 -0.82
C PRO A 107 6.87 -0.81 -1.35
N MET A 108 6.05 -0.10 -0.57
CA MET A 108 4.66 0.16 -0.90
C MET A 108 4.35 1.62 -0.58
N MET A 109 3.67 2.32 -1.49
CA MET A 109 3.26 3.71 -1.25
C MET A 109 1.88 4.00 -1.80
N ASN A 110 1.07 4.71 -1.01
CA ASN A 110 -0.19 5.28 -1.47
C ASN A 110 0.07 6.73 -1.88
N LEU A 111 0.09 6.98 -3.19
CA LEU A 111 0.46 8.26 -3.78
C LEU A 111 -0.77 9.17 -3.85
N HIS A 112 -0.84 10.11 -2.91
CA HIS A 112 -1.88 11.14 -2.81
C HIS A 112 -1.40 12.40 -3.51
N SER A 113 -1.08 12.28 -4.80
CA SER A 113 -0.52 13.38 -5.58
C SER A 113 -1.52 14.53 -5.71
N GLU A 114 -1.14 15.73 -5.25
CA GLU A 114 -1.93 16.95 -5.37
C GLU A 114 -1.41 17.77 -6.57
N ASN A 115 -2.15 17.79 -7.69
CA ASN A 115 -1.78 18.49 -8.93
C ASN A 115 -0.40 18.12 -9.52
N VAL A 116 0.07 16.90 -9.28
CA VAL A 116 1.34 16.39 -9.84
C VAL A 116 1.04 15.49 -11.04
N ASP A 117 1.70 15.76 -12.16
CA ASP A 117 1.55 14.96 -13.37
C ASP A 117 2.22 13.58 -13.24
N PHE A 118 1.76 12.63 -14.05
CA PHE A 118 2.26 11.25 -14.03
C PHE A 118 3.77 11.14 -14.34
N GLY A 119 4.31 12.02 -15.18
CA GLY A 119 5.74 12.06 -15.49
C GLY A 119 6.58 12.41 -14.26
N THR A 120 6.15 13.41 -13.50
CA THR A 120 6.78 13.79 -12.24
C THR A 120 6.73 12.66 -11.21
N ILE A 121 5.59 11.97 -11.05
CA ILE A 121 5.48 10.79 -10.17
C ILE A 121 6.52 9.72 -10.54
N LYS A 122 6.65 9.38 -11.83
CA LYS A 122 7.65 8.41 -12.29
C LYS A 122 9.07 8.87 -12.03
N LYS A 123 9.37 10.16 -12.24
CA LYS A 123 10.69 10.74 -11.95
C LYS A 123 11.04 10.63 -10.46
N SER A 124 10.09 10.95 -9.57
CA SER A 124 10.26 10.78 -8.13
C SER A 124 10.51 9.33 -7.75
N LEU A 125 9.73 8.39 -8.30
CA LEU A 125 9.92 6.97 -8.02
C LEU A 125 11.29 6.46 -8.47
N ARG A 126 11.76 6.87 -9.65
CA ARG A 126 13.11 6.53 -10.15
C ARG A 126 14.23 7.13 -9.31
N TYR A 127 14.04 8.34 -8.79
CA TYR A 127 14.98 8.94 -7.85
C TYR A 127 15.07 8.13 -6.56
N ILE A 128 13.92 7.85 -5.93
CA ILE A 128 13.84 7.18 -4.63
C ILE A 128 14.26 5.71 -4.72
N CYS A 129 13.82 5.00 -5.77
CA CYS A 129 14.03 3.56 -5.90
C CYS A 129 15.30 3.20 -6.71
N GLY A 130 15.88 4.18 -7.42
CA GLY A 130 17.01 3.98 -8.32
C GLY A 130 16.64 3.10 -9.51
N LYS A 131 17.48 2.12 -9.82
CA LYS A 131 17.29 1.15 -10.93
C LYS A 131 16.38 -0.03 -10.57
N LYS A 132 15.78 -0.05 -9.37
CA LYS A 132 14.93 -1.16 -8.92
C LYS A 132 13.56 -1.05 -9.57
N SER A 133 13.01 -2.19 -10.00
CA SER A 133 11.71 -2.26 -10.66
C SER A 133 10.55 -2.06 -9.67
N GLY A 134 9.43 -1.59 -10.20
CA GLY A 134 8.16 -1.54 -9.47
C GLY A 134 6.99 -1.23 -10.38
N TYR A 135 5.80 -1.13 -9.80
CA TYR A 135 4.53 -1.02 -10.51
C TYR A 135 3.71 0.11 -9.94
N LEU A 136 3.09 0.87 -10.84
CA LEU A 136 2.03 1.80 -10.51
C LEU A 136 0.69 1.18 -10.87
N LEU A 137 -0.22 1.22 -9.90
CA LEU A 137 -1.58 0.78 -10.04
C LEU A 137 -2.51 1.96 -9.82
N ASP A 138 -3.57 2.04 -10.62
CA ASP A 138 -4.65 2.98 -10.42
C ASP A 138 -5.71 2.37 -9.50
N SER A 139 -5.91 2.98 -8.33
CA SER A 139 -6.91 2.56 -7.34
C SER A 139 -8.22 3.37 -7.40
N GLY A 140 -8.36 4.25 -8.39
CA GLY A 140 -9.44 5.22 -8.57
C GLY A 140 -8.99 6.62 -8.17
N ARG A 141 -9.01 6.91 -6.87
CA ARG A 141 -8.67 8.26 -6.38
C ARG A 141 -7.17 8.53 -6.33
N PHE A 142 -6.38 7.48 -6.10
CA PHE A 142 -4.94 7.57 -5.85
C PHE A 142 -4.19 6.50 -6.64
N LEU A 143 -2.88 6.68 -6.78
CA LEU A 143 -2.01 5.64 -7.32
C LEU A 143 -1.40 4.83 -6.19
N HIS A 144 -1.29 3.52 -6.41
CA HIS A 144 -0.56 2.62 -5.54
C HIS A 144 0.76 2.25 -6.19
N TYR A 145 1.86 2.38 -5.45
CA TYR A 145 3.17 1.90 -5.87
C TYR A 145 3.54 0.62 -5.12
N TYR A 146 4.06 -0.37 -5.84
CA TYR A 146 4.67 -1.59 -5.32
C TYR A 146 6.06 -1.77 -5.92
N GLY A 147 7.11 -1.84 -5.12
CA GLY A 147 8.46 -2.17 -5.56
C GLY A 147 8.69 -3.68 -5.60
N ASN A 148 9.40 -4.17 -6.62
CA ASN A 148 9.79 -5.58 -6.74
C ASN A 148 11.18 -5.82 -6.15
N PHE A 149 11.30 -5.52 -4.87
CA PHE A 149 12.50 -5.71 -4.06
C PHE A 149 12.11 -5.73 -2.59
N LEU A 150 13.03 -6.13 -1.71
CA LEU A 150 12.81 -6.12 -0.27
C LEU A 150 13.74 -5.12 0.41
N LEU A 151 13.22 -4.46 1.43
CA LEU A 151 13.92 -3.52 2.29
C LEU A 151 14.05 -4.08 3.70
N THR A 152 15.20 -3.90 4.33
CA THR A 152 15.31 -3.98 5.79
C THR A 152 14.44 -2.89 6.43
N HIS A 153 14.20 -3.01 7.74
CA HIS A 153 13.45 -1.98 8.46
C HIS A 153 14.07 -0.58 8.31
N ASN A 154 15.40 -0.45 8.44
CA ASN A 154 16.09 0.83 8.30
C ASN A 154 15.98 1.40 6.87
N GLU A 155 16.07 0.56 5.85
CA GLU A 155 15.87 1.01 4.47
C GLU A 155 14.41 1.40 4.20
N TRP A 156 13.44 0.70 4.82
CA TRP A 156 12.03 1.08 4.73
C TRP A 156 11.76 2.43 5.39
N ILE A 157 12.35 2.72 6.56
CA ILE A 157 12.25 4.05 7.19
C ILE A 157 12.83 5.13 6.26
N LYS A 158 14.01 4.89 5.65
CA LYS A 158 14.60 5.81 4.67
C LYS A 158 13.68 6.01 3.47
N PHE A 159 13.13 4.93 2.91
CA PHE A 159 12.16 4.98 1.83
C PHE A 159 10.94 5.85 2.19
N MET A 160 10.37 5.69 3.39
CA MET A 160 9.26 6.52 3.87
C MET A 160 9.67 8.00 4.00
N ALA A 161 10.86 8.28 4.50
CA ALA A 161 11.38 9.63 4.68
C ALA A 161 11.55 10.37 3.34
N GLU A 162 12.08 9.70 2.31
CA GLU A 162 12.25 10.27 0.97
C GLU A 162 10.92 10.78 0.38
N PHE A 163 9.84 10.02 0.59
CA PHE A 163 8.50 10.44 0.16
C PHE A 163 7.95 11.62 0.97
N LEU A 164 8.33 11.75 2.23
CA LEU A 164 7.89 12.84 3.09
C LEU A 164 8.50 14.19 2.70
N MET A 165 9.72 14.20 2.15
CA MET A 165 10.45 15.42 1.79
C MET A 165 9.69 16.35 0.82
N PRO A 166 9.17 15.87 -0.33
CA PRO A 166 8.42 16.72 -1.23
C PRO A 166 6.99 17.00 -0.76
N CYS A 167 6.42 16.14 0.11
CA CYS A 167 5.05 16.18 0.67
C CYS A 167 3.85 16.39 -0.28
N ILE A 168 4.06 16.60 -1.59
CA ILE A 168 3.04 16.83 -2.61
C ILE A 168 2.62 15.55 -3.35
N ILE A 169 3.43 14.49 -3.30
CA ILE A 169 3.18 13.20 -3.98
C ILE A 169 2.51 12.18 -3.05
N VAL A 170 2.49 12.44 -1.76
CA VAL A 170 2.03 11.52 -0.70
C VAL A 170 1.43 12.35 0.43
N SER A 171 0.47 11.79 1.16
CA SER A 171 -0.02 12.45 2.36
C SER A 171 0.96 12.26 3.53
N PRO A 172 1.43 13.33 4.20
CA PRO A 172 2.19 13.22 5.44
C PRO A 172 1.45 12.43 6.52
N ARG A 173 0.11 12.56 6.57
CA ARG A 173 -0.75 11.79 7.47
C ARG A 173 -0.66 10.29 7.18
N TYR A 174 -0.68 9.88 5.91
CA TYR A 174 -0.51 8.47 5.54
C TYR A 174 0.85 7.96 6.03
N ILE A 175 1.93 8.70 5.77
CA ILE A 175 3.28 8.35 6.24
C ILE A 175 3.31 8.21 7.77
N GLY A 176 2.74 9.16 8.50
CA GLY A 176 2.64 9.12 9.96
C GLY A 176 1.93 7.86 10.46
N HIS A 177 0.79 7.50 9.88
CA HIS A 177 0.11 6.24 10.23
C HIS A 177 0.98 5.01 9.90
N ARG A 178 1.64 4.97 8.75
CA ARG A 178 2.45 3.81 8.36
C ARG A 178 3.69 3.64 9.25
N LEU A 179 4.35 4.74 9.62
CA LEU A 179 5.47 4.73 10.58
C LEU A 179 5.02 4.24 11.96
N ASN A 180 3.87 4.73 12.44
CA ASN A 180 3.27 4.26 13.70
C ASN A 180 2.95 2.76 13.68
N ASP A 181 2.35 2.27 12.58
CA ASP A 181 1.97 0.86 12.46
C ASP A 181 3.17 -0.06 12.23
N GLY A 182 4.31 0.50 11.80
CA GLY A 182 5.51 -0.24 11.43
C GLY A 182 5.36 -1.03 10.13
N TYR A 183 4.41 -0.66 9.25
CA TYR A 183 4.23 -1.22 7.91
C TYR A 183 3.33 -0.33 7.04
N CYS A 184 3.54 -0.38 5.72
CA CYS A 184 2.61 0.17 4.73
C CYS A 184 1.42 -0.76 4.52
N THR A 185 0.28 -0.22 4.09
CA THR A 185 -0.90 -1.03 3.74
C THR A 185 -1.49 -0.53 2.44
N LEU A 186 -1.75 -1.43 1.51
CA LEU A 186 -2.38 -1.13 0.23
C LEU A 186 -3.49 -2.14 -0.06
N ARG A 187 -4.62 -1.61 -0.53
CA ARG A 187 -5.86 -2.36 -0.73
C ARG A 187 -5.76 -3.37 -1.86
N LEU A 188 -6.38 -4.52 -1.65
CA LEU A 188 -6.54 -5.63 -2.60
C LEU A 188 -7.98 -5.73 -3.15
N THR A 189 -9.00 -5.43 -2.36
CA THR A 189 -10.43 -5.60 -2.75
C THR A 189 -11.16 -4.27 -2.86
N THR A 190 -12.33 -4.22 -3.48
CA THR A 190 -13.16 -3.01 -3.59
C THR A 190 -14.18 -2.86 -2.48
N GLU A 191 -14.69 -1.64 -2.33
CA GLU A 191 -15.90 -1.32 -1.57
C GLU A 191 -16.69 -0.29 -2.38
N LYS A 192 -18.00 -0.47 -2.51
CA LYS A 192 -18.82 0.23 -3.50
C LYS A 192 -18.87 1.74 -3.29
N LEU A 193 -18.93 2.21 -2.04
CA LEU A 193 -19.16 3.61 -1.73
C LEU A 193 -17.86 4.42 -1.74
N TYR A 194 -16.84 3.96 -1.02
CA TYR A 194 -15.63 4.74 -0.77
C TYR A 194 -14.43 4.32 -1.61
N LYS A 195 -14.44 3.09 -2.18
CA LYS A 195 -13.32 2.47 -2.89
C LYS A 195 -13.76 1.62 -4.10
N PRO A 196 -14.52 2.18 -5.06
CA PRO A 196 -15.24 1.40 -6.07
C PRO A 196 -14.33 0.70 -7.09
N LYS A 197 -13.15 1.24 -7.36
CA LYS A 197 -12.21 0.71 -8.36
C LYS A 197 -11.28 -0.34 -7.75
N LEU A 198 -11.11 -1.48 -8.43
CA LEU A 198 -10.08 -2.46 -8.06
C LEU A 198 -8.71 -1.89 -8.44
N PRO A 199 -7.69 -1.91 -7.56
CA PRO A 199 -6.38 -1.40 -7.93
C PRO A 199 -5.75 -2.28 -9.01
N GLU A 200 -5.42 -1.67 -10.15
CA GLU A 200 -4.94 -2.37 -11.34
C GLU A 200 -3.71 -1.68 -11.96
N VAL A 201 -2.78 -2.47 -12.50
CA VAL A 201 -1.53 -1.98 -13.10
C VAL A 201 -1.82 -1.07 -14.28
N ILE A 202 -1.20 0.10 -14.26
CA ILE A 202 -1.20 1.05 -15.37
C ILE A 202 0.20 1.26 -15.96
N CYS A 203 1.26 0.98 -15.19
CA CYS A 203 2.63 1.23 -15.61
C CYS A 203 3.65 0.46 -14.79
N GLN A 204 4.75 0.07 -15.43
CA GLN A 204 5.98 -0.37 -14.77
C GLN A 204 6.98 0.79 -14.69
N ILE A 205 7.71 0.90 -13.59
CA ILE A 205 8.64 1.99 -13.28
C ILE A 205 10.07 1.64 -13.65
#